data_AF-A0A2V9ZXA0-F1
#
_entry.id   AF-A0A2V9ZXA0-F1
#
_cell.length_a   1.000
_cell.length_b   1.000
_cell.length_c   1.000
_cell.angle_alpha   90.00
_cell.angle_beta   90.00
_cell.angle_gamma   90.00
#
_symmetry.space_group_name_H-M   'P 1'
#
loop_
_entity.id
_entity.type
_entity.pdbx_description
1 polymer ?
#
loop_
_entity_poly.entity_id
_entity_poly.type
_entity_poly.pdbx_seq_one_letter_code
_entity_poly.pdbx_strand_id
1 'polypeptide(L)'
;MVASLSVIASVAAIPSIYWLGRRLFDRRVGLIAATLLSLNAYHVRYAQEARSYSLFVFLTILSSIYFLRSLEQPSRRNRLGHILSSALAVYAHFFAVLLIIAQWISLRFLEPHQIPPDLRKRSRHWKTIALVVLPALLFAGTTGVGPLNWIKRPGLKMLYDYYQ
;
A
#
# COMPACT_ATOMS: atom_id res chain seq x y z
N MET A 1 23.22 5.63 -8.64
CA MET A 1 21.98 5.80 -9.44
C MET A 1 20.73 5.20 -8.79
N VAL A 2 20.78 4.15 -7.96
CA VAL A 2 19.56 3.51 -7.42
C VAL A 2 18.84 4.35 -6.34
N ALA A 3 19.57 5.17 -5.55
CA ALA A 3 18.97 6.00 -4.50
C ALA A 3 18.11 7.16 -5.01
N SER A 4 18.31 7.65 -6.24
CA SER A 4 17.57 8.82 -6.75
C SER A 4 16.08 8.53 -6.92
N LEU A 5 15.69 7.29 -7.26
CA LEU A 5 14.29 6.90 -7.33
C LEU A 5 13.61 6.95 -5.95
N SER A 6 14.28 6.47 -4.91
CA SER A 6 13.77 6.55 -3.52
C SER A 6 13.65 7.99 -3.03
N VAL A 7 14.62 8.86 -3.37
CA VAL A 7 14.56 10.29 -3.03
C VAL A 7 13.39 10.97 -3.73
N ILE A 8 13.24 10.79 -5.04
CA ILE A 8 12.13 11.40 -5.81
C ILE A 8 10.78 10.92 -5.28
N ALA A 9 10.63 9.62 -5.03
CA ALA A 9 9.39 9.07 -4.47
C ALA A 9 9.08 9.65 -3.07
N SER A 10 10.09 9.75 -2.21
CA SER A 10 9.95 10.32 -0.86
C SER A 10 9.56 11.80 -0.90
N VAL A 11 10.20 12.58 -1.76
CA VAL A 11 9.88 14.01 -1.94
C VAL A 11 8.47 14.17 -2.52
N ALA A 12 8.10 13.35 -3.51
CA ALA A 12 6.77 13.38 -4.11
C ALA A 12 5.66 12.90 -3.15
N ALA A 13 5.99 12.07 -2.16
CA ALA A 13 5.03 11.63 -1.14
C ALA A 13 4.54 12.79 -0.25
N ILE A 14 5.38 13.78 0.04
CA ILE A 14 5.05 14.92 0.92
C ILE A 14 3.88 15.78 0.38
N PRO A 15 3.93 16.35 -0.84
CA PRO A 15 2.81 17.11 -1.38
C PRO A 15 1.60 16.21 -1.67
N SER A 16 1.82 14.92 -1.96
CA SER A 16 0.75 13.97 -2.21
C SER A 16 -0.06 13.66 -0.95
N ILE A 17 0.60 13.44 0.20
CA ILE A 17 -0.10 13.22 1.47
C ILE A 17 -0.81 14.48 1.95
N TYR A 18 -0.21 15.67 1.74
CA TYR A 18 -0.87 16.95 2.00
C TYR A 18 -2.19 17.05 1.23
N TRP A 19 -2.15 16.79 -0.09
CA TRP A 19 -3.33 16.85 -0.94
C TRP A 19 -4.41 15.86 -0.50
N LEU A 20 -4.01 14.62 -0.18
CA LEU A 20 -4.93 13.58 0.27
C LEU A 20 -5.60 13.96 1.60
N GLY A 21 -4.83 14.40 2.59
CA GLY A 21 -5.36 14.84 3.89
C GLY A 21 -6.28 16.04 3.77
N ARG A 22 -5.92 17.03 2.94
CA ARG A 22 -6.77 18.19 2.64
C ARG A 22 -8.08 17.80 1.97
N ARG A 23 -8.06 16.80 1.09
CA ARG A 23 -9.26 16.37 0.36
C ARG A 23 -10.22 15.56 1.22
N LEU A 24 -9.69 14.71 2.11
CA LEU A 24 -10.48 13.86 3.00
C LEU A 24 -11.03 14.61 4.22
N PHE A 25 -10.29 15.59 4.71
CA PHE A 25 -10.63 16.35 5.91
C PHE A 25 -10.53 17.85 5.63
N ASP A 26 -9.43 18.49 6.02
CA ASP A 26 -9.21 19.92 5.86
C ASP A 26 -7.72 20.27 5.66
N ARG A 27 -7.44 21.56 5.44
CA ARG A 27 -6.09 22.08 5.24
C ARG A 27 -5.15 21.79 6.43
N ARG A 28 -5.66 21.83 7.67
CA ARG A 28 -4.85 21.59 8.88
C ARG A 28 -4.41 20.14 8.94
N VAL A 29 -5.32 19.20 8.70
CA VAL A 29 -5.01 17.76 8.65
C VAL A 29 -3.99 17.46 7.56
N GLY A 30 -4.15 18.06 6.36
CA GLY A 30 -3.17 17.94 5.29
C GLY A 30 -1.77 18.43 5.70
N LEU A 31 -1.68 19.60 6.34
CA LEU A 31 -0.40 20.14 6.81
C LEU A 31 0.23 19.25 7.88
N ILE A 32 -0.55 18.83 8.88
CA ILE A 32 -0.09 17.93 9.95
C ILE A 32 0.46 16.64 9.34
N ALA A 33 -0.27 16.01 8.41
CA ALA A 33 0.18 14.78 7.76
C ALA A 33 1.49 14.96 6.98
N ALA A 34 1.62 16.06 6.24
CA ALA A 34 2.85 16.37 5.50
C ALA A 34 4.04 16.63 6.42
N THR A 35 3.83 17.38 7.51
CA THR A 35 4.86 17.66 8.52
C THR A 35 5.29 16.38 9.24
N LEU A 36 4.35 15.53 9.65
CA LEU A 36 4.65 14.25 10.29
C LEU A 36 5.47 13.35 9.33
N LEU A 37 5.11 13.32 8.05
CA LEU A 37 5.85 12.52 7.07
C LEU A 37 7.24 13.10 6.77
N SER A 38 7.38 14.42 6.68
CA SER A 38 8.67 15.07 6.40
C SER A 38 9.66 14.96 7.56
N LEU A 39 9.16 14.98 8.80
CA LEU A 39 9.99 14.87 10.00
C LEU A 39 10.25 13.42 10.44
N ASN A 40 9.63 12.45 9.77
CA ASN A 40 9.79 11.05 10.11
C ASN A 40 11.23 10.58 9.76
N ALA A 41 12.05 10.36 10.78
CA ALA A 41 13.44 9.94 10.62
C ALA A 41 13.60 8.63 9.83
N TYR A 42 12.65 7.69 9.94
CA TYR A 42 12.66 6.47 9.13
C TYR A 42 12.40 6.77 7.65
N HIS A 43 11.46 7.65 7.33
CA HIS A 43 11.18 8.05 5.96
C HIS A 43 12.39 8.75 5.32
N VAL A 44 13.08 9.63 6.06
CA VAL A 44 14.32 10.28 5.59
C VAL A 44 15.45 9.25 5.41
N ARG A 45 15.62 8.33 6.36
CA ARG A 45 16.64 7.28 6.27
C ARG A 45 16.37 6.33 5.11
N TYR A 46 15.12 5.94 4.88
CA TYR A 46 14.72 5.11 3.75
C TYR A 46 14.77 5.84 2.41
N ALA A 47 14.74 7.17 2.38
CA ALA A 47 15.02 7.93 1.17
C ALA A 47 16.48 7.81 0.74
N GLN A 48 17.39 7.63 1.71
CA GLN A 48 18.85 7.54 1.48
C GLN A 48 19.34 6.11 1.29
N GLU A 49 18.77 5.15 2.01
CA GLU A 49 18.96 3.72 1.76
C GLU A 49 18.17 3.36 0.49
N ALA A 50 18.79 2.75 -0.52
CA ALA A 50 18.12 2.33 -1.76
C ALA A 50 17.15 1.14 -1.54
N ARG A 51 16.17 1.29 -0.64
CA ARG A 51 15.19 0.30 -0.22
C ARG A 51 13.79 0.66 -0.72
N SER A 52 12.96 -0.36 -0.90
CA SER A 52 11.62 -0.24 -1.50
C SER A 52 10.61 0.55 -0.66
N TYR A 53 10.92 0.86 0.60
CA TYR A 53 10.00 1.53 1.53
C TYR A 53 9.54 2.92 1.07
N SER A 54 10.44 3.76 0.57
CA SER A 54 10.09 5.09 0.04
C SER A 54 9.14 5.01 -1.15
N LEU A 55 9.42 4.08 -2.07
CA LEU A 55 8.57 3.82 -3.23
C LEU A 55 7.19 3.27 -2.77
N PHE A 56 7.19 2.34 -1.81
CA PHE A 56 5.97 1.79 -1.21
C PHE A 56 5.09 2.89 -0.58
N VAL A 57 5.66 3.78 0.22
CA VAL A 57 4.92 4.91 0.82
C VAL A 57 4.31 5.80 -0.27
N PHE A 58 5.07 6.15 -1.29
CA PHE A 58 4.56 6.96 -2.39
C PHE A 58 3.42 6.26 -3.16
N LEU A 59 3.58 4.98 -3.49
CA LEU A 59 2.59 4.20 -4.23
C LEU A 59 1.30 3.97 -3.42
N THR A 60 1.38 3.81 -2.11
CA THR A 60 0.20 3.69 -1.24
C THR A 60 -0.59 5.00 -1.16
N ILE A 61 0.11 6.15 -1.10
CA ILE A 61 -0.54 7.47 -1.19
C ILE A 61 -1.20 7.64 -2.57
N LEU A 62 -0.50 7.33 -3.66
CA LEU A 62 -1.06 7.40 -5.02
C LEU A 62 -2.29 6.49 -5.19
N SER A 63 -2.22 5.25 -4.68
CA SER A 63 -3.35 4.32 -4.68
C SER A 63 -4.55 4.94 -3.99
N SER A 64 -4.35 5.56 -2.82
CA SER A 64 -5.40 6.22 -2.05
C SER A 64 -5.98 7.44 -2.78
N ILE A 65 -5.15 8.24 -3.45
CA ILE A 65 -5.56 9.37 -4.28
C ILE A 65 -6.44 8.91 -5.45
N TYR A 66 -5.99 7.90 -6.20
CA TYR A 66 -6.75 7.39 -7.35
C TYR A 66 -8.01 6.65 -6.94
N PHE A 67 -7.98 5.96 -5.81
CA PHE A 67 -9.15 5.37 -5.18
C PHE A 67 -10.19 6.46 -4.91
N LEU A 68 -9.81 7.52 -4.19
CA LEU A 68 -10.71 8.65 -3.89
C LEU A 68 -11.25 9.31 -5.17
N ARG A 69 -10.38 9.62 -6.13
CA ARG A 69 -10.78 10.18 -7.43
C ARG A 69 -11.70 9.26 -8.23
N SER A 70 -11.57 7.94 -8.09
CA SER A 70 -12.46 6.99 -8.75
C SER A 70 -13.88 7.03 -8.19
N LEU A 71 -14.05 7.46 -6.93
CA LEU A 71 -15.33 7.66 -6.27
C LEU A 71 -15.95 9.01 -6.64
N GLU A 72 -15.14 10.07 -6.65
CA GLU A 72 -15.62 11.42 -6.96
C GLU A 72 -15.90 11.61 -8.46
N GLN A 73 -15.01 11.11 -9.32
CA GLN A 73 -15.06 11.32 -10.78
C GLN A 73 -14.77 9.99 -11.51
N PRO A 74 -15.82 9.19 -11.80
CA PRO A 74 -15.67 7.81 -12.29
C PRO A 74 -15.11 7.67 -13.71
N SER A 75 -13.79 7.84 -13.89
CA SER A 75 -13.10 7.75 -15.18
C SER A 75 -12.26 6.47 -15.34
N ARG A 76 -12.03 6.05 -16.60
CA ARG A 76 -11.10 4.94 -16.90
C ARG A 76 -9.67 5.25 -16.43
N ARG A 77 -9.24 6.50 -16.53
CA ARG A 77 -7.92 6.97 -16.07
C ARG A 77 -7.75 6.80 -14.57
N ASN A 78 -8.74 7.22 -13.76
CA ASN A 78 -8.66 7.09 -12.31
C ASN A 78 -8.63 5.63 -11.87
N ARG A 79 -9.43 4.78 -12.53
CA ARG A 79 -9.40 3.33 -12.30
C ARG A 79 -8.05 2.72 -12.65
N LEU A 80 -7.49 3.03 -13.81
CA LEU A 80 -6.21 2.49 -14.22
C LEU A 80 -5.10 2.95 -13.27
N GLY A 81 -5.12 4.22 -12.85
CA GLY A 81 -4.23 4.75 -11.83
C GLY A 81 -4.31 3.98 -10.51
N HIS A 82 -5.52 3.67 -10.04
CA HIS A 82 -5.73 2.89 -8.82
C HIS A 82 -5.22 1.45 -8.96
N ILE A 83 -5.50 0.76 -10.08
CA ILE A 83 -5.01 -0.59 -10.33
C ILE A 83 -3.47 -0.62 -10.36
N LEU A 84 -2.86 0.26 -11.16
CA LEU A 84 -1.41 0.27 -11.37
C LEU A 84 -0.67 0.61 -10.08
N SER A 85 -1.07 1.66 -9.38
CA SER A 85 -0.43 2.05 -8.11
C SER A 85 -0.59 0.98 -7.03
N SER A 86 -1.76 0.35 -6.92
CA SER A 86 -2.00 -0.73 -5.94
C SER A 86 -1.18 -1.98 -6.26
N ALA A 87 -1.14 -2.39 -7.53
CA ALA A 87 -0.32 -3.52 -7.96
C ALA A 87 1.17 -3.25 -7.68
N LEU A 88 1.69 -2.12 -8.17
CA LEU A 88 3.08 -1.72 -7.93
C LEU A 88 3.39 -1.63 -6.44
N ALA A 89 2.46 -1.17 -5.60
CA ALA A 89 2.66 -1.12 -4.16
C ALA A 89 2.84 -2.54 -3.57
N VAL A 90 2.07 -3.54 -4.03
CA VAL A 90 2.22 -4.93 -3.57
C VAL A 90 3.54 -5.54 -4.05
N TYR A 91 3.94 -5.27 -5.29
CA TYR A 91 5.25 -5.70 -5.79
C TYR A 91 6.41 -5.02 -5.04
N ALA A 92 6.24 -3.76 -4.60
CA ALA A 92 7.23 -3.07 -3.78
C ALA A 92 7.26 -3.60 -2.33
N HIS A 93 6.10 -3.89 -1.76
CA HIS A 93 5.96 -4.45 -0.42
C HIS A 93 4.61 -5.17 -0.24
N PHE A 94 4.65 -6.44 0.17
CA PHE A 94 3.45 -7.28 0.33
C PHE A 94 2.39 -6.73 1.32
N PHE A 95 2.80 -5.90 2.30
CA PHE A 95 1.86 -5.24 3.23
C PHE A 95 0.89 -4.28 2.53
N ALA A 96 1.14 -3.86 1.29
CA ALA A 96 0.17 -3.09 0.51
C ALA A 96 -1.18 -3.82 0.34
N VAL A 97 -1.23 -5.14 0.46
CA VAL A 97 -2.48 -5.91 0.45
C VAL A 97 -3.43 -5.45 1.57
N LEU A 98 -2.91 -5.10 2.75
CA LEU A 98 -3.72 -4.61 3.87
C LEU A 98 -4.43 -3.30 3.51
N LEU A 99 -3.73 -2.39 2.80
CA LEU A 99 -4.32 -1.15 2.30
C LEU A 99 -5.43 -1.43 1.29
N ILE A 100 -5.20 -2.33 0.34
CA ILE A 100 -6.19 -2.73 -0.68
C ILE A 100 -7.45 -3.29 -0.01
N ILE A 101 -7.28 -4.15 1.01
CA ILE A 101 -8.39 -4.68 1.81
C ILE A 101 -9.12 -3.54 2.54
N ALA A 102 -8.40 -2.61 3.19
CA ALA A 102 -9.00 -1.48 3.89
C ALA A 102 -9.81 -0.57 2.94
N GLN A 103 -9.29 -0.28 1.74
CA GLN A 103 -10.01 0.47 0.71
C GLN A 103 -11.24 -0.29 0.19
N TRP A 104 -11.16 -1.62 0.05
CA TRP A 104 -12.32 -2.43 -0.34
C TRP A 104 -13.40 -2.43 0.74
N ILE A 105 -12.98 -2.53 2.00
CA ILE A 105 -13.85 -2.46 3.18
C ILE A 105 -14.51 -1.09 3.27
N SER A 106 -13.76 0.01 3.11
CA SER A 106 -14.31 1.36 3.21
C SER A 106 -15.44 1.61 2.20
N LEU A 107 -15.38 1.05 0.99
CA LEU A 107 -16.49 1.09 0.03
C LEU A 107 -17.79 0.45 0.52
N ARG A 108 -17.72 -0.46 1.50
CA ARG A 108 -18.90 -1.12 2.08
C ARG A 108 -19.51 -0.31 3.22
N PHE A 109 -18.70 0.47 3.91
CA PHE A 109 -19.09 1.28 5.06
C PHE A 109 -19.47 2.72 4.68
N LEU A 110 -19.01 3.23 3.53
CA LEU A 110 -19.43 4.56 3.04
C LEU A 110 -20.92 4.54 2.66
N GLU A 111 -21.66 5.52 3.19
CA GLU A 111 -23.10 5.61 3.02
C GLU A 111 -23.51 5.82 1.55
N PRO A 112 -24.62 5.21 1.09
CA PRO A 112 -25.08 5.31 -0.31
C PRO A 112 -25.34 6.75 -0.79
N HIS A 113 -25.59 7.70 0.11
CA HIS A 113 -25.88 9.10 -0.26
C HIS A 113 -24.63 9.85 -0.79
N GLN A 114 -23.43 9.38 -0.46
CA GLN A 114 -22.16 9.99 -0.87
C GLN A 114 -21.55 9.33 -2.12
N ILE A 115 -22.07 8.19 -2.56
CA ILE A 115 -21.49 7.41 -3.66
C ILE A 115 -22.57 7.06 -4.69
N PRO A 116 -22.41 7.47 -5.97
CA PRO A 116 -23.29 7.06 -7.05
C PRO A 116 -23.54 5.55 -7.07
N PRO A 117 -24.79 5.07 -7.15
CA PRO A 117 -25.13 3.63 -7.03
C PRO A 117 -24.42 2.75 -8.08
N ASP A 118 -24.06 3.32 -9.23
CA ASP A 118 -23.28 2.65 -10.27
C ASP A 118 -21.85 2.31 -9.85
N LEU A 119 -21.22 3.08 -8.97
CA LEU A 119 -19.86 2.82 -8.48
C LEU A 119 -19.77 1.57 -7.61
N ARG A 120 -20.82 1.30 -6.81
CA ARG A 120 -20.91 0.09 -5.98
C ARG A 120 -20.97 -1.17 -6.85
N LYS A 121 -21.66 -1.11 -8.01
CA LYS A 121 -21.65 -2.16 -9.05
C LYS A 121 -20.36 -2.18 -9.88
N ARG A 122 -19.65 -1.05 -10.02
CA ARG A 122 -18.36 -0.90 -10.73
C ARG A 122 -17.13 -1.44 -9.98
N SER A 123 -17.35 -2.20 -8.91
CA SER A 123 -16.35 -2.98 -8.16
C SER A 123 -15.61 -4.05 -9.01
N ARG A 124 -15.95 -4.23 -10.30
CA ARG A 124 -15.27 -5.20 -11.20
C ARG A 124 -13.74 -5.05 -11.26
N HIS A 125 -13.20 -3.86 -11.04
CA HIS A 125 -11.75 -3.64 -11.08
C HIS A 125 -10.99 -4.22 -9.88
N TRP A 126 -11.67 -4.51 -8.76
CA TRP A 126 -11.07 -5.24 -7.65
C TRP A 126 -10.65 -6.66 -8.04
N LYS A 127 -11.41 -7.29 -8.96
CA LYS A 127 -11.00 -8.58 -9.55
C LYS A 127 -9.72 -8.44 -10.38
N THR A 128 -9.59 -7.33 -11.11
CA THR A 128 -8.36 -7.02 -11.86
C THR A 128 -7.18 -6.80 -10.94
N ILE A 129 -7.35 -6.05 -9.84
CA ILE A 129 -6.30 -5.88 -8.83
C ILE A 129 -5.90 -7.23 -8.24
N ALA A 130 -6.88 -8.04 -7.82
CA ALA A 130 -6.62 -9.37 -7.27
C ALA A 130 -5.87 -10.26 -8.27
N LEU A 131 -6.28 -10.28 -9.54
CA LEU A 131 -5.63 -11.06 -10.59
C LEU A 131 -4.18 -10.63 -10.84
N VAL A 132 -3.92 -9.32 -10.91
CA VAL A 132 -2.57 -8.77 -11.17
C VAL A 132 -1.63 -8.97 -9.98
N VAL A 133 -2.18 -8.96 -8.77
CA VAL A 133 -1.44 -9.13 -7.52
C VAL A 133 -1.21 -10.62 -7.19
N LEU A 134 -2.09 -11.51 -7.64
CA LEU A 134 -2.05 -12.94 -7.31
C LEU A 134 -0.67 -13.60 -7.55
N PRO A 135 0.02 -13.39 -8.70
CA PRO A 135 1.34 -13.98 -8.91
C PRO A 135 2.37 -13.57 -7.86
N ALA A 136 2.35 -12.30 -7.44
CA ALA A 136 3.26 -11.80 -6.41
C ALA A 136 3.00 -12.46 -5.05
N LEU A 137 1.72 -12.69 -4.71
CA LEU A 137 1.34 -13.36 -3.46
C LEU A 137 1.68 -14.85 -3.48
N LEU A 138 1.42 -15.52 -4.61
CA LEU A 138 1.82 -16.92 -4.79
C LEU A 138 3.33 -17.06 -4.68
N PHE A 139 4.09 -16.19 -5.35
CA PHE A 139 5.55 -16.18 -5.27
C PHE A 139 6.02 -15.97 -3.83
N ALA A 140 5.49 -14.96 -3.12
CA ALA A 140 5.85 -14.69 -1.73
C ALA A 140 5.52 -15.87 -0.79
N GLY A 141 4.37 -16.52 -0.99
CA GLY A 141 3.94 -17.67 -0.18
C GLY A 141 4.73 -18.95 -0.45
N THR A 142 5.21 -19.16 -1.68
CA THR A 142 5.98 -20.36 -2.04
C THR A 142 7.47 -20.22 -1.80
N THR A 143 8.04 -19.01 -1.90
CA THR A 143 9.48 -18.76 -1.72
C THR A 143 9.84 -18.27 -0.31
N GLY A 144 8.90 -17.70 0.45
CA GLY A 144 9.14 -17.07 1.76
C GLY A 144 9.65 -17.99 2.87
N VAL A 145 9.64 -19.31 2.68
CA VAL A 145 10.22 -20.29 3.61
C VAL A 145 11.58 -20.83 3.17
N GLY A 146 11.98 -20.63 1.91
CA GLY A 146 13.23 -21.15 1.35
C GLY A 146 14.47 -20.87 2.21
N PRO A 147 14.70 -19.62 2.65
CA PRO A 147 15.83 -19.25 3.50
C PRO A 147 15.69 -19.59 4.98
N LEU A 148 14.54 -20.09 5.44
CA LEU A 148 14.29 -20.53 6.83
C LEU A 148 14.28 -22.06 6.98
N ASN A 149 14.39 -22.78 5.87
CA ASN A 149 14.40 -24.25 5.84
C ASN A 149 15.58 -24.88 6.59
N TRP A 150 16.65 -24.12 6.85
CA TRP A 150 17.79 -24.57 7.66
C TRP A 150 17.45 -24.65 9.16
N ILE A 151 16.43 -23.93 9.63
CA ILE A 151 15.91 -24.05 10.98
C ILE A 151 14.95 -25.23 11.02
N LYS A 152 15.46 -26.39 11.43
CA LYS A 152 14.62 -27.56 11.73
C LYS A 152 13.57 -27.15 12.76
N ARG A 153 12.30 -27.41 12.48
CA ARG A 153 11.20 -27.16 13.44
C ARG A 153 11.50 -27.93 14.73
N PRO A 154 11.64 -27.27 15.90
CA PRO A 154 11.91 -27.98 17.14
C PRO A 154 10.73 -28.91 17.43
N GLY A 155 11.00 -30.21 17.44
CA GLY A 155 10.03 -31.21 17.88
C GLY A 155 9.91 -31.20 19.40
N LEU A 156 8.76 -31.59 19.94
CA LEU A 156 8.51 -31.70 21.39
C LEU A 156 9.60 -32.49 22.13
N LYS A 157 10.26 -33.43 21.43
CA LYS A 157 11.38 -34.22 21.96
C LYS A 157 12.62 -33.38 22.28
N MET A 158 12.95 -32.36 21.48
CA MET A 158 14.07 -31.45 21.78
C MET A 158 13.84 -30.58 23.02
N LEU A 159 12.58 -30.27 23.33
CA LEU A 159 12.25 -29.53 24.54
C LEU A 159 12.39 -30.42 25.79
N TYR A 160 12.11 -31.71 25.68
CA TYR A 160 12.32 -32.65 26.78
C TYR A 160 13.81 -32.87 27.06
N ASP A 161 14.62 -33.06 26.01
CA ASP A 161 16.06 -33.32 26.13
C ASP A 161 16.88 -32.09 26.59
N TYR A 162 16.33 -30.87 26.53
CA TYR A 162 17.01 -29.64 26.98
C TYR A 162 16.91 -29.41 28.49
N TYR A 163 15.93 -30.02 29.16
CA TYR A 163 15.65 -29.82 30.58
C TYR A 163 16.06 -31.00 31.48
N GLN A 164 16.75 -32.01 30.93
CA GLN A 164 17.48 -33.04 31.69
C GLN A 164 18.98 -32.76 31.66
#